data_AF-A0A517SII4-F1
#
_entry.id   AF-A0A517SII4-F1
#
_cell.length_a   1.000
_cell.length_b   1.000
_cell.length_c   1.000
_cell.angle_alpha   90.00
_cell.angle_beta   90.00
_cell.angle_gamma   90.00
#
_symmetry.space_group_name_H-M   'P 1'
#
loop_
_entity.id
_entity.type
_entity.pdbx_description
1 polymer ?
#
loop_
_entity_poly.entity_id
_entity_poly.type
_entity_poly.pdbx_seq_one_letter_code
_entity_poly.pdbx_strand_id
1 'polypeptide(L)'
;MKTTGRVTKKLALRAGTRGKKVAGEPVLRPAATTGRVPRITKLMALAIKFDQMIRDGVVKDQAELARLGFVTRARVTQIMNLLNLAAPIQESLLSIALPSRGRDRITERQLRRLLEFNEWSGQSSVWSTLANVASWAQGAGSASRGARPQSRRRS
;
A
#
# COMPACT_ATOMS: atom_id res chain seq x y z
N MET A 1 -15.54 -18.45 33.24
CA MET A 1 -16.50 -17.86 32.29
C MET A 1 -16.12 -16.39 32.08
N LYS A 2 -15.62 -16.00 30.90
CA LYS A 2 -15.43 -14.58 30.54
C LYS A 2 -16.23 -14.32 29.26
N THR A 3 -17.19 -13.43 29.37
CA THR A 3 -18.12 -12.99 28.34
C THR A 3 -17.40 -12.22 27.23
N THR A 4 -17.33 -12.79 26.03
CA THR A 4 -16.79 -12.11 24.84
C THR A 4 -17.82 -11.15 24.28
N GLY A 5 -17.60 -9.86 24.53
CA GLY A 5 -18.34 -8.76 23.88
C GLY A 5 -18.12 -8.78 22.37
N ARG A 6 -19.19 -9.04 21.62
CA ARG A 6 -19.22 -9.03 20.16
C ARG A 6 -19.05 -7.60 19.64
N VAL A 7 -17.83 -7.22 19.24
CA VAL A 7 -17.56 -5.91 18.62
C VAL A 7 -17.90 -5.98 17.12
N THR A 8 -19.11 -5.60 16.74
CA THR A 8 -19.55 -5.46 15.33
C THR A 8 -19.06 -4.14 14.73
N LYS A 9 -17.74 -3.98 14.54
CA LYS A 9 -17.23 -2.89 13.68
C LYS A 9 -17.38 -3.29 12.21
N LYS A 10 -18.48 -2.84 11.60
CA LYS A 10 -18.77 -2.96 10.16
C LYS A 10 -17.63 -2.33 9.35
N LEU A 11 -16.73 -3.15 8.82
CA LEU A 11 -15.62 -2.69 7.99
C LEU A 11 -16.10 -2.55 6.53
N ALA A 12 -16.66 -1.40 6.19
CA ALA A 12 -17.05 -1.08 4.83
C ALA A 12 -15.80 -0.75 3.98
N LEU A 13 -15.21 -1.77 3.37
CA LEU A 13 -14.15 -1.60 2.37
C LEU A 13 -14.80 -1.28 1.03
N ARG A 14 -14.98 0.02 0.73
CA ARG A 14 -15.54 0.46 -0.56
C ARG A 14 -14.69 -0.06 -1.73
N ALA A 15 -15.27 -0.97 -2.49
CA ALA A 15 -14.82 -1.33 -3.83
C ALA A 15 -15.05 -0.11 -4.75
N GLY A 16 -13.97 0.54 -5.17
CA GLY A 16 -14.05 1.60 -6.18
C GLY A 16 -14.32 0.99 -7.54
N THR A 17 -15.59 0.97 -7.97
CA THR A 17 -15.99 0.64 -9.33
C THR A 17 -15.31 1.63 -10.28
N ARG A 18 -14.49 1.14 -11.20
CA ARG A 18 -13.85 1.95 -12.25
C ARG A 18 -14.88 2.24 -13.34
N GLY A 19 -15.83 3.12 -13.03
CA GLY A 19 -16.82 3.62 -13.98
C GLY A 19 -16.17 4.54 -15.01
N LYS A 20 -16.54 4.33 -16.28
CA LYS A 20 -16.23 5.18 -17.45
C LYS A 20 -16.63 6.63 -17.10
N LYS A 21 -15.67 7.56 -17.06
CA LYS A 21 -15.99 8.98 -16.89
C LYS A 21 -16.54 9.53 -18.20
N VAL A 22 -17.85 9.72 -18.26
CA VAL A 22 -18.47 10.63 -19.22
C VAL A 22 -18.09 12.05 -18.79
N ALA A 23 -17.64 12.87 -19.73
CA ALA A 23 -17.16 14.22 -19.49
C ALA A 23 -18.32 15.13 -19.05
N GLY A 24 -18.43 15.33 -17.73
CA GLY A 24 -19.14 16.45 -17.14
C GLY A 24 -18.10 17.47 -16.66
N GLU A 25 -18.39 18.74 -16.96
CA GLU A 25 -17.79 20.02 -16.55
C GLU A 25 -16.76 19.98 -15.39
N PRO A 26 -15.64 20.74 -15.48
CA PRO A 26 -14.56 20.64 -14.53
C PRO A 26 -14.96 21.29 -13.21
N VAL A 27 -15.64 20.54 -12.34
CA VAL A 27 -15.72 20.88 -10.93
C VAL A 27 -14.29 20.84 -10.42
N LEU A 28 -13.70 22.02 -10.22
CA LEU A 28 -12.42 22.22 -9.55
C LEU A 28 -12.44 21.39 -8.28
N ARG A 29 -11.77 20.22 -8.31
CA ARG A 29 -11.62 19.41 -7.10
C ARG A 29 -10.77 20.25 -6.15
N PRO A 30 -11.27 20.63 -4.97
CA PRO A 30 -10.42 21.32 -4.01
C PRO A 30 -9.20 20.45 -3.76
N ALA A 31 -8.02 21.06 -3.93
CA ALA A 31 -6.74 20.40 -3.75
C ALA A 31 -6.64 19.96 -2.29
N ALA A 32 -7.04 18.71 -2.01
CA ALA A 32 -6.88 18.12 -0.69
C ALA A 32 -5.40 17.85 -0.43
N THR A 33 -4.67 18.90 -0.04
CA THR A 33 -3.33 18.84 0.52
C THR A 33 -3.43 18.54 2.01
N THR A 34 -3.54 17.26 2.35
CA THR A 34 -3.23 16.74 3.68
C THR A 34 -2.80 15.29 3.49
N GLY A 35 -1.60 14.95 3.96
CA GLY A 35 -1.01 13.62 3.76
C GLY A 35 -1.99 12.52 4.12
N ARG A 36 -2.34 11.68 3.14
CA ARG A 36 -3.23 10.53 3.33
C ARG A 36 -2.39 9.28 3.46
N VAL A 37 -2.67 8.43 4.45
CA VAL A 37 -2.04 7.10 4.54
C VAL A 37 -2.23 6.34 3.21
N PRO A 38 -1.14 5.85 2.58
CA PRO A 38 -1.22 5.13 1.30
C PRO A 38 -2.21 3.98 1.35
N ARG A 39 -2.89 3.70 0.23
CA ARG A 39 -3.85 2.59 0.20
C ARG A 39 -3.17 1.27 0.53
N ILE A 40 -1.95 1.06 0.05
CA ILE A 40 -1.23 -0.20 0.25
C ILE A 40 -0.89 -0.46 1.71
N THR A 41 -0.50 0.59 2.45
CA THR A 41 -0.29 0.56 3.89
C THR A 41 -1.55 0.12 4.64
N LYS A 42 -2.71 0.69 4.27
CA LYS A 42 -4.00 0.28 4.85
C LYS A 42 -4.34 -1.18 4.56
N LEU A 43 -4.01 -1.67 3.36
CA LEU A 43 -4.26 -3.07 3.01
C LEU A 43 -3.32 -4.03 3.76
N MET A 44 -2.05 -3.66 3.95
CA MET A 44 -1.10 -4.44 4.75
C MET A 44 -1.56 -4.53 6.21
N ALA A 45 -1.91 -3.40 6.83
CA ALA A 45 -2.45 -3.38 8.19
C ALA A 45 -3.74 -4.20 8.31
N LEU A 46 -4.58 -4.17 7.28
CA LEU A 46 -5.79 -4.96 7.24
C LEU A 46 -5.51 -6.47 7.14
N ALA A 47 -4.51 -6.88 6.36
CA ALA A 47 -4.09 -8.27 6.25
C ALA A 47 -3.64 -8.82 7.62
N ILE A 48 -2.79 -8.05 8.32
CA ILE A 48 -2.34 -8.39 9.69
C ILE A 48 -3.53 -8.53 10.64
N LYS A 49 -4.46 -7.58 10.60
CA LYS A 49 -5.67 -7.65 11.42
C LYS A 49 -6.54 -8.87 11.11
N PHE A 50 -6.72 -9.20 9.83
CA PHE A 50 -7.51 -10.36 9.41
C PHE A 50 -6.89 -11.68 9.85
N ASP A 51 -5.57 -11.82 9.70
CA ASP A 51 -4.85 -12.97 10.21
C ASP A 51 -5.01 -13.11 11.73
N GLN A 52 -4.86 -12.02 12.48
CA GLN A 52 -5.08 -12.03 13.93
C GLN A 52 -6.52 -12.46 14.30
N MET A 53 -7.54 -11.92 13.63
CA MET A 53 -8.93 -12.32 13.90
C MET A 53 -9.20 -13.80 13.62
N ILE A 54 -8.53 -14.38 12.61
CA ILE A 54 -8.62 -15.81 12.33
C ILE A 54 -7.91 -16.62 13.41
N ARG A 55 -6.69 -16.22 13.80
CA ARG A 55 -5.91 -16.88 14.87
C ARG A 55 -6.62 -16.82 16.23
N ASP A 56 -7.28 -15.71 16.54
CA ASP A 56 -8.06 -15.51 17.77
C ASP A 56 -9.42 -16.24 17.73
N GLY A 57 -9.79 -16.85 16.60
CA GLY A 57 -11.09 -17.51 16.42
C GLY A 57 -12.28 -16.56 16.36
N VAL A 58 -12.05 -15.25 16.24
CA VAL A 58 -13.11 -14.24 16.07
C VAL A 58 -13.83 -14.41 14.73
N VAL A 59 -13.10 -14.87 13.71
CA VAL A 59 -13.63 -15.23 12.40
C VAL A 59 -13.05 -16.60 12.01
N LYS A 60 -13.88 -17.51 11.51
CA LYS A 60 -13.50 -18.89 11.18
C LYS A 60 -12.49 -18.97 10.04
N ASP A 61 -12.72 -18.23 8.96
CA ASP A 61 -11.94 -18.32 7.74
C ASP A 61 -12.07 -17.10 6.83
N GLN A 62 -11.30 -17.07 5.73
CA GLN A 62 -11.34 -16.01 4.74
C GLN A 62 -12.71 -15.88 4.02
N ALA A 63 -13.50 -16.96 3.93
CA ALA A 63 -14.82 -16.90 3.32
C ALA A 63 -15.81 -16.17 4.22
N GLU A 64 -15.70 -16.35 5.53
CA GLU A 64 -16.47 -15.59 6.50
C GLU A 64 -16.06 -14.11 6.52
N LEU A 65 -14.76 -13.79 6.44
CA LEU A 65 -14.30 -12.40 6.26
C LEU A 65 -14.94 -11.73 5.04
N ALA A 66 -15.02 -12.44 3.91
CA ALA A 66 -15.61 -11.93 2.68
C ALA A 66 -17.11 -11.60 2.88
N ARG A 67 -17.86 -12.52 3.52
CA ARG A 67 -19.28 -12.32 3.83
C ARG A 67 -19.49 -11.15 4.78
N LEU A 68 -18.75 -11.08 5.89
CA LEU A 68 -18.88 -10.02 6.88
C LEU A 68 -18.44 -8.63 6.36
N GLY A 69 -17.42 -8.61 5.51
CA GLY A 69 -16.90 -7.40 4.88
C GLY A 69 -17.67 -6.94 3.64
N PHE A 70 -18.66 -7.71 3.18
CA PHE A 70 -19.39 -7.48 1.93
C PHE A 70 -18.45 -7.31 0.71
N VAL A 71 -17.37 -8.09 0.67
CA VAL A 71 -16.39 -8.10 -0.43
C VAL A 71 -16.28 -9.50 -1.03
N THR A 72 -15.80 -9.58 -2.27
CA THR A 72 -15.57 -10.88 -2.90
C THR A 72 -14.46 -11.65 -2.18
N ARG A 73 -14.53 -12.99 -2.21
CA ARG A 73 -13.44 -13.84 -1.69
C ARG A 73 -12.10 -13.50 -2.34
N ALA A 74 -12.10 -13.31 -3.66
CA ALA A 74 -10.92 -12.92 -4.41
C ALA A 74 -10.26 -11.65 -3.86
N ARG A 75 -11.04 -10.66 -3.40
CA ARG A 75 -10.48 -9.46 -2.79
C ARG A 75 -9.86 -9.73 -1.41
N VAL A 76 -10.47 -10.59 -0.60
CA VAL A 76 -9.89 -11.02 0.68
C VAL A 76 -8.57 -11.74 0.43
N THR A 77 -8.54 -12.70 -0.50
CA THR A 77 -7.33 -13.42 -0.87
C THR A 77 -6.21 -12.48 -1.32
N GLN A 78 -6.51 -11.48 -2.14
CA GLN A 78 -5.51 -10.46 -2.54
C GLN A 78 -4.92 -9.70 -1.36
N ILE A 79 -5.73 -9.40 -0.34
CA ILE A 79 -5.27 -8.71 0.85
C ILE A 79 -4.43 -9.67 1.70
N MET A 80 -4.90 -10.89 1.91
CA MET A 80 -4.19 -11.91 2.70
C MET A 80 -2.85 -12.29 2.08
N ASN A 81 -2.74 -12.33 0.75
CA ASN A 81 -1.48 -12.63 0.07
C ASN A 81 -0.36 -11.62 0.38
N LEU A 82 -0.68 -10.42 0.88
CA LEU A 82 0.35 -9.46 1.32
C LEU A 82 1.19 -10.01 2.49
N LEU A 83 0.68 -10.97 3.26
CA LEU A 83 1.41 -11.64 4.34
C LEU A 83 2.49 -12.62 3.83
N ASN A 84 2.46 -12.97 2.55
CA ASN A 84 3.48 -13.83 1.92
C ASN A 84 4.69 -13.02 1.41
N LEU A 85 4.68 -11.70 1.57
CA LEU A 85 5.84 -10.86 1.29
C LEU A 85 6.92 -11.09 2.35
N ALA A 86 8.19 -10.95 1.98
CA ALA A 86 9.29 -10.97 2.94
C ALA A 86 9.08 -9.91 4.04
N ALA A 87 9.42 -10.26 5.29
CA ALA A 87 9.19 -9.38 6.45
C ALA A 87 9.73 -7.94 6.28
N PRO A 88 10.95 -7.71 5.74
CA PRO A 88 11.45 -6.34 5.51
C PRO A 88 10.60 -5.52 4.53
N ILE A 89 9.95 -6.20 3.57
CA ILE A 89 9.04 -5.56 2.61
C ILE A 89 7.75 -5.17 3.32
N GLN A 90 7.20 -6.03 4.18
CA GLN A 90 6.00 -5.73 4.96
C GLN A 90 6.22 -4.50 5.87
N GLU A 91 7.36 -4.45 6.57
CA GLU A 91 7.77 -3.30 7.39
C GLU A 91 7.90 -2.02 6.57
N SER A 92 8.52 -2.12 5.39
CA SER A 92 8.65 -0.99 4.47
C SER A 92 7.29 -0.47 4.01
N LEU A 93 6.32 -1.35 3.75
CA LEU A 93 4.96 -0.97 3.35
C LEU A 93 4.19 -0.26 4.47
N LEU A 94 4.44 -0.64 5.73
CA LEU A 94 3.87 0.02 6.91
C LEU A 94 4.50 1.38 7.18
N SER A 95 5.77 1.56 6.77
CA SER A 95 6.57 2.76 7.03
C SER A 95 6.62 3.77 5.87
N ILE A 96 5.78 3.60 4.84
CA ILE A 96 5.76 4.52 3.69
C ILE A 96 5.35 5.92 4.15
N ALA A 97 6.20 6.91 3.84
CA ALA A 97 5.89 8.32 4.07
C ALA A 97 4.59 8.74 3.37
N LEU A 98 3.80 9.60 4.03
CA LEU A 98 2.52 10.05 3.48
C LEU A 98 2.76 10.81 2.16
N PRO A 99 2.09 10.46 1.05
CA PRO A 99 2.27 11.13 -0.21
C PRO A 99 1.85 12.59 -0.09
N SER A 100 2.76 13.52 -0.39
CA SER A 100 2.51 14.96 -0.29
C SER A 100 1.46 15.44 -1.31
N ARG A 101 1.47 14.87 -2.53
CA ARG A 101 0.45 15.01 -3.58
C ARG A 101 0.53 13.81 -4.55
N GLY A 102 -0.60 13.42 -5.15
CA GLY A 102 -0.64 12.48 -6.27
C GLY A 102 -1.12 11.06 -5.93
N ARG A 103 -0.91 10.12 -6.87
CA ARG A 103 -1.27 8.70 -6.70
C ARG A 103 -0.23 7.98 -5.81
N ASP A 104 -0.66 6.90 -5.17
CA ASP A 104 0.25 6.02 -4.42
C ASP A 104 1.41 5.57 -5.33
N ARG A 105 2.65 5.73 -4.86
CA ARG A 105 3.87 5.39 -5.61
C ARG A 105 4.00 3.88 -5.85
N ILE A 106 3.50 3.09 -4.90
CA ILE A 106 3.49 1.63 -4.96
C ILE A 106 2.05 1.16 -5.11
N THR A 107 1.79 0.41 -6.17
CA THR A 107 0.48 -0.13 -6.50
C THR A 107 0.41 -1.63 -6.17
N GLU A 108 -0.80 -2.13 -5.89
CA GLU A 108 -1.02 -3.57 -5.68
C GLU A 108 -0.51 -4.42 -6.86
N ARG A 109 -0.64 -3.91 -8.09
CA ARG A 109 -0.17 -4.61 -9.28
C ARG A 109 1.34 -4.84 -9.27
N GLN A 110 2.12 -3.89 -8.74
CA GLN A 110 3.57 -4.07 -8.59
C GLN A 110 3.89 -5.10 -7.51
N LEU A 111 3.15 -5.11 -6.39
CA LEU A 111 3.33 -6.12 -5.34
C LEU A 111 2.95 -7.52 -5.81
N ARG A 112 1.97 -7.67 -6.69
CA ARG A 112 1.58 -8.98 -7.22
C ARG A 112 2.75 -9.71 -7.91
N ARG A 113 3.65 -8.97 -8.56
CA ARG A 113 4.85 -9.55 -9.17
C ARG A 113 5.81 -10.12 -8.12
N LEU A 114 5.89 -9.50 -6.95
CA LEU A 114 6.71 -10.02 -5.84
C LEU A 114 6.14 -11.34 -5.30
N LEU A 115 4.82 -11.48 -5.33
CA LEU A 115 4.13 -12.70 -4.87
C LEU A 115 4.28 -13.89 -5.82
N GLU A 116 4.88 -13.70 -7.01
CA GLU A 116 5.21 -14.80 -7.93
C GLU A 116 6.51 -15.53 -7.52
N PHE A 117 7.34 -14.92 -6.67
CA PHE A 117 8.59 -15.53 -6.19
C PHE A 117 8.34 -16.35 -4.93
N ASN A 118 8.72 -17.63 -4.98
CA ASN A 118 8.68 -18.54 -3.82
C ASN A 118 9.77 -18.23 -2.78
N GLU A 119 10.92 -17.73 -3.25
CA GLU A 119 12.07 -17.37 -2.39
C GLU A 119 12.08 -15.86 -2.05
N TRP A 120 12.30 -15.54 -0.77
CA TRP A 120 12.33 -14.15 -0.28
C TRP A 120 13.50 -13.32 -0.84
N SER A 121 14.59 -13.96 -1.24
CA SER A 121 15.73 -13.31 -1.90
C SER A 121 15.32 -12.70 -3.25
N GLY A 122 14.51 -13.42 -4.03
CA GLY A 122 13.92 -12.94 -5.29
C GLY A 122 13.00 -11.75 -5.07
N GLN A 123 12.15 -11.81 -4.04
CA GLN A 123 11.29 -10.68 -3.67
C GLN A 123 12.10 -9.44 -3.29
N SER A 124 13.14 -9.60 -2.48
CA SER A 124 13.98 -8.50 -1.98
C SER A 124 14.75 -7.81 -3.11
N SER A 125 15.25 -8.57 -4.09
CA SER A 125 15.92 -8.02 -5.26
C SER A 125 15.00 -7.13 -6.10
N VAL A 126 13.80 -7.63 -6.44
CA VAL A 126 12.81 -6.85 -7.20
C VAL A 126 12.29 -5.66 -6.39
N TRP A 127 12.09 -5.83 -5.08
CA TRP A 127 11.70 -4.75 -4.18
C TRP A 127 12.72 -3.63 -4.14
N SER A 128 14.02 -3.93 -4.07
CA SER A 128 15.08 -2.90 -4.07
C SER A 128 15.02 -2.04 -5.33
N THR A 129 14.74 -2.64 -6.49
CA THR A 129 14.55 -1.92 -7.76
C THR A 129 13.31 -1.03 -7.70
N LEU A 130 12.18 -1.54 -7.20
CA LEU A 130 10.92 -0.81 -7.06
C LEU A 130 10.98 0.32 -6.01
N ALA A 131 11.75 0.13 -4.95
CA ALA A 131 11.93 1.09 -3.86
C ALA A 131 12.94 2.18 -4.24
N ASN A 132 14.03 1.82 -4.94
CA ASN A 132 14.95 2.79 -5.54
C ASN A 132 14.17 3.69 -6.48
N VAL A 133 13.52 3.12 -7.51
CA VAL A 133 12.16 3.48 -7.96
C VAL A 133 11.49 4.76 -7.38
N ALA A 134 10.97 4.55 -6.17
CA ALA A 134 10.19 5.52 -5.44
C ALA A 134 11.05 6.51 -4.64
N SER A 135 12.32 6.21 -4.38
CA SER A 135 13.28 7.01 -3.59
C SER A 135 13.86 8.20 -4.36
N TRP A 136 14.13 8.09 -5.67
CA TRP A 136 14.60 9.25 -6.48
C TRP A 136 13.57 10.39 -6.57
N ALA A 137 12.29 10.10 -6.34
CA ALA A 137 11.23 11.10 -6.23
C ALA A 137 11.06 11.71 -4.81
N GLN A 138 11.85 11.29 -3.81
CA GLN A 138 11.91 11.93 -2.48
C GLN A 138 12.99 13.04 -2.43
N GLY A 139 13.99 13.02 -3.33
CA GLY A 139 15.11 13.97 -3.36
C GLY A 139 14.95 15.19 -4.28
N ALA A 140 13.97 15.23 -5.17
CA ALA A 140 13.77 16.34 -6.13
C ALA A 140 13.13 17.61 -5.51
N GLY A 141 13.42 17.89 -4.24
CA GLY A 141 12.90 19.04 -3.49
C GLY A 141 13.93 19.74 -2.59
N SER A 142 15.20 19.33 -2.55
CA SER A 142 16.22 19.99 -1.71
C SER A 142 17.54 20.36 -2.40
N ALA A 143 17.67 20.18 -3.72
CA ALA A 143 18.87 20.60 -4.45
C ALA A 143 18.64 21.91 -5.23
N SER A 144 18.55 23.04 -4.52
CA SER A 144 18.90 24.35 -5.09
C SER A 144 19.69 25.18 -4.09
N ARG A 145 21.02 25.03 -4.14
CA ARG A 145 22.02 26.12 -4.10
C ARG A 145 23.43 25.54 -4.03
N GLY A 146 24.28 25.93 -4.97
CA GLY A 146 25.72 25.98 -4.74
C GLY A 146 26.60 25.38 -5.82
N ALA A 147 27.10 26.25 -6.69
CA ALA A 147 28.40 26.18 -7.35
C ALA A 147 28.64 25.11 -8.42
N ARG A 148 28.51 25.54 -9.68
CA ARG A 148 29.52 25.23 -10.71
C ARG A 148 30.88 25.77 -10.25
N PRO A 149 31.98 25.00 -10.29
CA PRO A 149 33.29 25.58 -10.50
C PRO A 149 33.63 25.51 -11.98
N GLN A 150 33.97 26.67 -12.51
CA GLN A 150 34.45 26.89 -13.86
C GLN A 150 35.81 26.19 -14.08
N SER A 151 36.01 25.78 -15.32
CA SER A 151 37.29 25.47 -15.94
C SER A 151 38.44 26.34 -15.44
N ARG A 152 39.55 25.72 -15.02
CA ARG A 152 40.87 26.36 -15.10
C ARG A 152 41.90 25.41 -15.70
N ARG A 153 42.33 25.83 -16.90
CA ARG A 153 43.63 25.55 -17.52
C ARG A 153 44.78 25.62 -16.50
N ARG A 154 45.72 24.69 -16.63
CA ARG A 154 47.16 24.86 -16.39
C ARG A 154 47.82 24.06 -17.53
N SER A 155 48.40 24.75 -18.52
CA SER A 155 49.80 25.22 -18.56
C SER A 155 50.73 24.04 -18.79
#